data_AF-A0A936KMU8-F1
#
_entry.id   AF-A0A936KMU8-F1
#
_cell.length_a   1.000
_cell.length_b   1.000
_cell.length_c   1.000
_cell.angle_alpha   90.00
_cell.angle_beta   90.00
_cell.angle_gamma   90.00
#
_symmetry.space_group_name_H-M   'P 1'
#
loop_
_entity.id
_entity.type
_entity.pdbx_description
1 polymer ?
#
loop_
_entity_poly.entity_id
_entity_poly.type
_entity_poly.pdbx_seq_one_letter_code
_entity_poly.pdbx_strand_id
1 'polypeptide(L)'
;MARVLLTVLALGLTIYAVIDCVQTPDERVRNLPKLAWLALIVIAVWVGPLAWIVAGRPRTTPPWGPMGRRGNPPAGPRGPEDDPDFLRGL
;
A
#
# COMPACT_ATOMS: atom_id res chain seq x y z
N MET A 1 15.83 -21.37 -19.64
CA MET A 1 16.12 -20.19 -18.78
C MET A 1 14.87 -19.37 -18.46
N ALA A 2 14.15 -18.81 -19.46
CA ALA A 2 12.98 -17.95 -19.20
C ALA A 2 11.87 -18.58 -18.34
N ARG A 3 11.60 -19.88 -18.50
CA ARG A 3 10.63 -20.61 -17.65
C ARG A 3 11.00 -20.60 -16.17
N VAL A 4 12.28 -20.80 -15.85
CA VAL A 4 12.77 -20.80 -14.46
C VAL A 4 12.63 -19.40 -13.86
N LEU A 5 12.97 -18.36 -14.63
CA LEU A 5 12.82 -16.97 -14.21
C LEU A 5 11.36 -16.63 -13.90
N LEU A 6 10.43 -17.03 -14.79
CA LEU A 6 8.99 -16.80 -14.58
C LEU A 6 8.48 -17.53 -13.33
N THR A 7 8.91 -18.78 -13.10
CA THR A 7 8.51 -19.53 -11.89
C THR A 7 9.02 -18.86 -10.61
N VAL A 8 10.30 -18.44 -10.59
CA VAL A 8 10.88 -17.74 -9.43
C VAL A 8 10.17 -16.42 -9.18
N LEU A 9 9.84 -15.67 -10.25
CA LEU A 9 9.12 -14.41 -10.13
C LEU A 9 7.69 -14.61 -9.59
N ALA A 10 6.96 -15.62 -10.10
CA ALA A 10 5.63 -15.96 -9.59
C ALA A 10 5.68 -16.33 -8.11
N LEU A 11 6.66 -17.16 -7.73
CA LEU A 11 6.85 -17.62 -6.37
C LEU A 11 7.18 -16.45 -5.43
N GLY A 12 8.12 -15.60 -5.83
CA GLY A 12 8.50 -14.41 -5.07
C GLY A 12 7.33 -13.43 -4.92
N LEU A 13 6.57 -13.19 -5.99
CA LEU A 13 5.38 -12.34 -5.98
C LEU A 13 4.29 -12.90 -5.06
N THR A 14 4.10 -14.21 -5.07
CA THR A 14 3.12 -14.90 -4.21
C THR A 14 3.51 -14.79 -2.75
N ILE A 15 4.76 -15.11 -2.41
CA ILE A 15 5.28 -14.99 -1.05
C ILE A 15 5.16 -13.54 -0.57
N TYR A 16 5.55 -12.58 -1.39
CA TYR A 16 5.41 -11.16 -1.09
C TYR A 16 3.96 -10.77 -0.78
N ALA A 17 3.01 -11.14 -1.65
CA ALA A 17 1.60 -10.81 -1.45
C ALA A 17 1.00 -11.50 -0.21
N VAL A 18 1.39 -12.74 0.09
CA VAL A 18 0.98 -13.41 1.33
C VAL A 18 1.48 -12.65 2.54
N ILE A 19 2.77 -12.28 2.57
CA ILE A 19 3.37 -11.54 3.67
C ILE A 19 2.68 -10.18 3.84
N ASP A 20 2.49 -9.43 2.76
CA ASP A 20 1.81 -8.13 2.74
C ASP A 20 0.34 -8.24 3.23
N CYS A 21 -0.36 -9.30 2.81
CA CYS A 21 -1.72 -9.60 3.25
C CYS A 21 -1.80 -9.95 4.73
N VAL A 22 -0.86 -10.74 5.25
CA VAL A 22 -0.82 -11.13 6.67
C VAL A 22 -0.47 -9.94 7.56
N GLN A 23 0.50 -9.11 7.14
CA GLN A 23 0.90 -7.89 7.85
C GLN A 23 -0.18 -6.81 7.87
N THR A 24 -1.09 -6.82 6.89
CA THR A 24 -2.21 -5.88 6.86
C THR A 24 -3.22 -6.24 7.96
N PRO A 25 -3.55 -5.30 8.88
CA PRO A 25 -4.59 -5.50 9.88
C PRO A 25 -5.96 -5.71 9.22
N ASP A 26 -6.78 -6.59 9.77
CA ASP A 26 -8.06 -7.01 9.19
C ASP A 26 -9.01 -5.82 8.93
N GLU A 27 -8.99 -4.81 9.80
CA GLU A 27 -9.74 -3.55 9.67
C GLU A 27 -9.34 -2.70 8.45
N ARG A 28 -8.12 -2.92 7.95
CA ARG A 28 -7.54 -2.20 6.82
C ARG A 28 -7.63 -2.98 5.50
N VAL A 29 -7.99 -4.27 5.57
CA VAL A 29 -8.24 -5.11 4.39
C VAL A 29 -9.58 -4.71 3.78
N ARG A 30 -9.62 -4.52 2.46
CA ARG A 30 -10.81 -4.07 1.74
C ARG A 30 -11.37 -5.14 0.81
N ASN A 31 -12.63 -4.95 0.40
CA ASN A 31 -13.39 -5.72 -0.59
C ASN A 31 -13.75 -7.15 -0.20
N LEU A 32 -12.83 -7.89 0.41
CA LEU A 32 -13.00 -9.29 0.81
C LEU A 32 -12.41 -9.52 2.20
N PRO A 33 -12.93 -10.50 2.97
CA PRO A 33 -12.32 -10.89 4.23
C PRO A 33 -10.89 -11.37 3.99
N LYS A 34 -10.00 -11.15 4.96
CA LYS A 34 -8.56 -11.50 4.86
C LYS A 34 -8.32 -12.94 4.41
N LEU A 35 -9.13 -13.88 4.91
CA LEU A 35 -9.07 -15.30 4.52
C LEU A 35 -9.36 -15.51 3.03
N ALA A 36 -10.32 -14.78 2.46
CA ALA A 36 -10.62 -14.88 1.03
C ALA A 36 -9.48 -14.31 0.17
N TRP A 37 -8.86 -13.21 0.60
CA TRP A 37 -7.66 -12.69 -0.07
C TRP A 37 -6.49 -13.66 -0.04
N LEU A 38 -6.23 -14.27 1.11
CA LEU A 38 -5.19 -15.29 1.26
C LEU A 38 -5.46 -16.50 0.35
N ALA A 39 -6.69 -17.00 0.33
CA ALA A 39 -7.09 -18.10 -0.55
C ALA A 39 -6.91 -17.74 -2.03
N LEU A 40 -7.26 -16.51 -2.43
CA LEU A 40 -7.13 -16.03 -3.79
C LEU A 40 -5.66 -15.94 -4.22
N ILE A 41 -4.78 -15.45 -3.33
CA ILE A 41 -3.32 -15.39 -3.56
C ILE A 41 -2.73 -16.80 -3.76
N VAL A 42 -3.15 -17.78 -2.95
CA VAL A 42 -2.59 -19.14 -2.98
C VAL A 42 -3.13 -19.95 -4.17
N ILE A 43 -4.43 -19.86 -4.46
CA ILE A 43 -5.07 -20.63 -5.55
C ILE A 43 -4.68 -20.03 -6.91
N ALA A 44 -4.66 -18.70 -7.01
CA ALA A 44 -4.32 -17.99 -8.23
C ALA A 44 -2.95 -17.31 -8.10
N VAL A 45 -1.87 -18.10 -8.11
CA VAL A 45 -0.47 -17.68 -7.93
C VAL A 45 -0.06 -16.46 -8.78
N TRP A 46 -0.69 -16.24 -9.93
CA TRP A 46 -0.46 -15.04 -10.75
C TRP A 46 -1.48 -13.94 -10.50
N VAL A 47 -2.76 -14.25 -10.57
CA VAL A 47 -3.85 -13.25 -10.51
C VAL A 47 -4.07 -12.74 -9.10
N GLY A 48 -3.88 -13.58 -8.09
CA GLY A 48 -4.15 -13.27 -6.70
C GLY A 48 -3.22 -12.24 -6.09
N PRO A 49 -1.88 -12.37 -6.24
CA PRO A 49 -0.98 -11.31 -5.84
C PRO A 49 -1.26 -9.97 -6.54
N LEU A 50 -1.56 -10.01 -7.84
CA LEU A 50 -1.91 -8.83 -8.64
C LEU A 50 -3.19 -8.17 -8.12
N ALA A 51 -4.24 -8.96 -7.90
CA ALA A 51 -5.50 -8.48 -7.37
C ALA A 51 -5.32 -7.90 -5.95
N TRP A 52 -4.49 -8.53 -5.10
CA TRP A 52 -4.18 -8.03 -3.76
C TRP A 52 -3.52 -6.66 -3.80
N ILE A 53 -2.52 -6.48 -4.68
CA ILE A 53 -1.81 -5.21 -4.84
C ILE A 53 -2.75 -4.10 -5.32
N VAL A 54 -3.68 -4.41 -6.22
CA VAL A 54 -4.59 -3.42 -6.83
C VAL A 54 -5.79 -3.09 -5.94
N ALA A 55 -6.38 -4.10 -5.29
CA ALA A 55 -7.68 -3.97 -4.62
C ALA A 55 -7.68 -4.37 -3.13
N GLY A 56 -6.71 -5.16 -2.67
CA GLY A 56 -6.60 -5.63 -1.29
C GLY A 56 -5.83 -4.69 -0.37
N ARG A 57 -4.85 -3.96 -0.91
CA ARG A 57 -3.97 -3.06 -0.13
C ARG A 57 -4.73 -1.90 0.52
N PRO A 58 -4.41 -1.55 1.79
CA PRO A 58 -4.88 -0.32 2.37
C PRO A 58 -4.34 0.87 1.59
N ARG A 59 -5.23 1.79 1.19
CA ARG A 59 -4.84 3.03 0.54
C ARG A 59 -4.12 3.92 1.55
N THR A 60 -2.83 3.72 1.75
CA THR A 60 -1.95 4.81 2.16
C THR A 60 -1.74 5.62 0.90
N THR A 61 -2.35 6.80 0.82
CA THR A 61 -2.15 7.73 -0.29
C THR A 61 -0.65 7.83 -0.57
N PRO A 62 -0.17 7.41 -1.75
CA PRO A 62 1.26 7.48 -2.05
C PRO A 62 1.68 8.95 -2.02
N PRO A 63 2.85 9.29 -1.44
CA PRO A 63 3.35 10.68 -1.44
C PRO A 63 3.61 11.25 -2.85
N TRP A 64 3.62 10.39 -3.88
CA TRP A 64 3.96 10.71 -5.26
C TRP A 64 2.90 10.20 -6.25
N GLY A 65 1.65 10.68 -6.12
CA GLY A 65 0.58 10.42 -7.09
C GLY A 65 0.00 11.73 -7.65
N PRO A 66 -0.25 11.86 -8.97
CA PRO A 66 -0.71 13.11 -9.57
C PRO A 66 -2.14 13.44 -9.13
N MET A 67 -2.28 14.59 -8.46
CA MET A 67 -3.48 15.43 -8.27
C MET A 67 -4.82 14.68 -8.19
N GLY A 68 -5.22 14.26 -6.99
CA GLY A 68 -6.50 13.58 -6.77
C GLY A 68 -7.10 13.78 -5.38
N ARG A 69 -7.57 15.00 -5.11
CA ARG A 69 -8.54 15.41 -4.05
C ARG A 69 -8.08 15.45 -2.58
N ARG A 70 -7.88 16.70 -2.13
CA ARG A 70 -8.40 17.29 -0.88
C ARG A 70 -8.39 16.39 0.36
N GLY A 71 -7.20 16.20 0.92
CA GLY A 71 -7.03 16.13 2.37
C GLY A 71 -5.94 17.13 2.69
N ASN A 72 -6.23 18.14 3.52
CA ASN A 72 -5.23 19.04 4.07
C ASN A 72 -4.02 18.19 4.54
N PRO A 73 -2.79 18.35 4.00
CA PRO A 73 -1.65 17.70 4.61
C PRO A 73 -1.64 18.15 6.07
N PRO A 74 -1.48 17.25 7.07
CA PRO A 74 -1.25 17.70 8.43
C PRO A 74 -0.09 18.69 8.36
N ALA A 75 -0.32 19.92 8.83
CA ALA A 75 0.70 20.94 8.84
C ALA A 75 1.92 20.32 9.52
N GLY A 76 2.97 20.05 8.73
CA GLY A 76 4.23 19.60 9.29
C GLY A 76 4.70 20.63 10.31
N PRO A 77 5.56 20.25 11.27
CA PRO A 77 6.18 21.22 12.18
C PRO A 77 6.73 22.38 11.36
N ARG A 78 6.13 23.57 11.49
CA ARG A 78 6.63 24.79 10.85
C ARG A 78 7.86 25.23 11.62
N GLY A 79 8.93 25.56 10.89
CA GLY A 79 10.08 26.22 11.48
C GLY A 79 9.66 27.58 12.04
N PRO A 80 10.37 28.11 13.06
CA PRO A 80 10.14 29.47 13.57
C PRO A 80 10.12 30.55 12.47
N GLU A 81 10.92 30.36 11.41
CA GLU A 81 11.00 31.21 10.23
C GLU A 81 9.75 31.20 9.33
N ASP A 82 8.95 30.14 9.37
CA ASP A 82 7.76 29.93 8.53
C ASP A 82 6.44 30.21 9.26
N ASP A 83 6.50 30.61 10.53
CA ASP A 83 5.32 30.95 11.35
C ASP A 83 5.12 32.48 11.43
N PRO A 84 4.04 33.02 10.82
CA PRO A 84 3.76 34.45 10.87
C PRO A 84 3.51 34.95 12.30
N ASP A 85 3.05 34.09 13.21
CA ASP A 85 2.84 34.48 14.60
C ASP A 85 4.16 34.58 15.37
N PHE A 86 5.18 33.79 15.02
CA PHE A 86 6.54 33.94 15.53
C PHE A 86 7.19 35.24 15.04
N LEU A 87 7.06 35.54 13.73
CA LEU A 87 7.63 36.76 13.14
C LEU A 87 6.99 38.06 13.65
N ARG A 88 5.74 38.00 14.12
CA ARG A 88 5.06 39.16 14.73
C ARG A 88 5.59 39.53 16.11
N GLY A 89 6.34 38.64 16.75
CA GLY A 89 6.92 38.84 18.08
C GLY A 89 8.34 39.40 18.10
N LEU A 90 8.93 39.70 16.93
CA LEU A 90 10.26 40.31 16.78
C LEU A 90 10.15 41.82 16.57
#